data_AF-I4GY42-F1
#
_entry.id   AF-I4GY42-F1
#
_cell.length_a   1.000
_cell.length_b   1.000
_cell.length_c   1.000
_cell.angle_alpha   90.00
_cell.angle_beta   90.00
_cell.angle_gamma   90.00
#
_symmetry.space_group_name_H-M   'P 1'
#
loop_
_entity.id
_entity.type
_entity.pdbx_description
1 polymer ?
#
loop_
_entity_poly.entity_id
_entity_poly.type
_entity_poly.pdbx_seq_one_letter_code
_entity_poly.pdbx_strand_id
1 'polypeptide(L)'
;MNNRLCLHLMANKEKGFALPLAVLIGLILMVTGITMIMRAQADQSKAIAQKVRADALRSSEAGVTRVQDLLNSVRVMATVDSNCTSGDCWQNAEVVNNPSTDLQKHLKKLYTATACSNPDAADTLPAKIAELRGLAKPSVDGEGNQWFPLGNNRYYRVVGYNFNDTNPPPNGLGWGVLTLEGRSRISAAKDLTKTLPDIDSDDNAASRNRVVVTIPILASPPPSFDSSSSAFTRTTVPALWISEGKADNGAKFQGDVVEEVVSPGCNINQNKIEQPTTAPNPPYTAQFVGVPFPDLPPIPDGDTIPNLGDIESSETFPRTGDTASTSGVYEYIVNNIYLDQEDDEKITITPGQRVVFYVRGNINGAIEHCGSEPGCKPGNLQIYAYSQSDSAQICLRGDQILQAFIFAPDYYLGKTGTGDFIGAAWGKNWGQIPTCSSSSGDVAVKQGVEWTELIEDLRPQFPRLDRIANWCEEPVPEDGDTPEPSKCVPTFLTPSPSPSP
;
A
#
# COMPACT_ATOMS: atom_id res chain seq x y z
N MET A 1 61.73 -47.62 -88.27
CA MET A 1 62.27 -47.22 -86.95
C MET A 1 62.26 -45.69 -86.91
N ASN A 2 61.12 -45.05 -86.68
CA ASN A 2 60.29 -44.96 -85.47
C ASN A 2 60.68 -43.76 -84.57
N ASN A 3 59.96 -42.66 -84.80
CA ASN A 3 59.18 -41.94 -83.79
C ASN A 3 59.88 -41.41 -82.54
N ARG A 4 60.90 -40.55 -82.68
CA ARG A 4 61.37 -39.71 -81.57
C ARG A 4 61.71 -38.25 -81.91
N LEU A 5 61.25 -37.72 -83.03
CA LEU A 5 61.58 -36.34 -83.44
C LEU A 5 60.40 -35.35 -83.56
N CYS A 6 59.17 -35.75 -83.19
CA CYS A 6 57.98 -34.89 -83.37
C CYS A 6 57.29 -34.50 -82.04
N LEU A 7 57.95 -34.64 -80.89
CA LEU A 7 57.32 -34.39 -79.58
C LEU A 7 58.10 -33.41 -78.67
N HIS A 8 59.17 -32.78 -79.18
CA HIS A 8 59.95 -31.79 -78.43
C HIS A 8 59.84 -30.36 -78.98
N LEU A 9 58.93 -30.11 -79.93
CA LEU A 9 58.68 -28.79 -80.52
C LEU A 9 57.31 -28.17 -80.16
N MET A 10 56.57 -28.76 -79.21
CA MET A 10 55.32 -28.17 -78.65
C MET A 10 55.44 -27.76 -77.17
N ALA A 11 56.64 -27.71 -76.58
CA ALA A 11 56.81 -27.43 -75.14
C ALA A 11 57.10 -25.94 -74.80
N ASN A 12 57.23 -25.05 -75.77
CA ASN A 12 57.66 -23.66 -75.53
C ASN A 12 56.83 -22.62 -76.32
N LYS A 13 55.51 -22.53 -76.07
CA LYS A 13 54.74 -21.39 -76.60
C LYS A 13 53.77 -20.70 -75.64
N GLU A 14 53.75 -21.01 -74.34
CA GLU A 14 52.89 -20.28 -73.38
C GLU A 14 53.56 -20.07 -72.01
N LYS A 15 54.56 -19.17 -71.95
CA LYS A 15 55.11 -18.69 -70.66
C LYS A 15 55.12 -17.16 -70.49
N GLY A 16 54.44 -16.42 -71.38
CA GLY A 16 54.35 -14.95 -71.32
C GLY A 16 53.07 -14.40 -70.69
N PHE A 17 51.98 -15.17 -70.64
CA PHE A 17 50.64 -14.68 -70.23
C PHE A 17 50.16 -15.19 -68.86
N ALA A 18 50.84 -16.19 -68.28
CA ALA A 18 50.48 -16.76 -66.99
C ALA A 18 50.74 -15.81 -65.81
N LEU A 19 51.77 -14.97 -65.91
CA LEU A 19 52.20 -14.09 -64.81
C LEU A 19 51.24 -12.90 -64.63
N PRO A 20 50.80 -12.18 -65.69
CA PRO A 20 49.76 -11.15 -65.56
C PRO A 20 48.41 -11.73 -65.10
N LEU A 21 48.03 -12.92 -65.59
CA LEU A 21 46.78 -13.59 -65.22
C LEU A 21 46.79 -14.02 -63.75
N ALA A 22 47.90 -14.59 -63.26
CA ALA A 22 48.05 -14.97 -61.85
C ALA A 22 48.03 -13.76 -60.91
N VAL A 23 48.64 -12.64 -61.31
CA VAL A 23 48.58 -11.39 -60.55
C VAL A 23 47.15 -10.84 -60.51
N LEU A 24 46.42 -10.88 -61.63
CA LEU A 24 45.06 -10.36 -61.72
C LEU A 24 44.05 -11.21 -60.93
N ILE A 25 44.19 -12.54 -60.96
CA ILE A 25 43.40 -13.46 -60.12
C ILE A 25 43.75 -13.27 -58.63
N GLY A 26 45.04 -13.10 -58.30
CA GLY A 26 45.48 -12.80 -56.94
C GLY A 26 44.91 -11.50 -56.39
N LEU A 27 44.81 -10.46 -57.23
CA LEU A 27 44.24 -9.16 -56.87
C LEU A 27 42.72 -9.25 -56.67
N ILE A 28 42.00 -9.99 -57.51
CA ILE A 28 40.57 -10.23 -57.33
C ILE A 28 40.31 -11.00 -56.04
N LEU A 29 41.08 -12.06 -55.76
CA LEU A 29 40.95 -12.82 -54.51
C LEU A 29 41.27 -11.97 -53.28
N MET A 30 42.29 -11.10 -53.35
CA MET A 30 42.63 -10.19 -52.26
C MET A 30 41.52 -9.15 -52.02
N VAL A 31 40.93 -8.57 -53.06
CA VAL A 31 39.82 -7.62 -52.94
C VAL A 31 38.56 -8.31 -52.37
N THR A 32 38.24 -9.52 -52.83
CA THR A 32 37.14 -10.30 -52.25
C THR A 32 37.40 -10.68 -50.78
N GLY A 33 38.64 -11.01 -50.42
CA GLY A 33 39.03 -11.27 -49.03
C GLY A 33 38.88 -10.03 -48.13
N ILE A 34 39.36 -8.86 -48.58
CA ILE A 34 39.24 -7.60 -47.83
C ILE A 34 37.77 -7.22 -47.63
N THR A 35 36.93 -7.33 -48.67
CA THR A 35 35.50 -7.02 -48.56
C THR A 35 34.74 -8.00 -47.65
N MET A 36 35.10 -9.29 -47.65
CA MET A 36 34.54 -10.26 -46.71
C MET A 36 34.96 -9.98 -45.26
N ILE A 37 36.21 -9.56 -45.03
CA ILE A 37 36.70 -9.15 -43.70
C ILE A 37 35.98 -7.89 -43.22
N MET A 38 35.82 -6.88 -44.07
CA MET A 38 35.08 -5.65 -43.73
C MET A 38 33.62 -5.94 -43.40
N ARG A 39 32.96 -6.82 -44.17
CA ARG A 39 31.59 -7.25 -43.90
C ARG A 39 31.48 -8.03 -42.60
N ALA A 40 32.42 -8.95 -42.34
CA ALA A 40 32.47 -9.71 -41.09
C ALA A 40 32.68 -8.81 -39.87
N GLN A 41 33.52 -7.77 -39.97
CA GLN A 41 33.70 -6.77 -38.91
C GLN A 41 32.42 -5.95 -38.68
N ALA A 42 31.74 -5.54 -39.76
CA ALA A 42 30.46 -4.82 -39.65
C ALA A 42 29.35 -5.70 -39.03
N ASP A 43 29.25 -6.97 -39.43
CA ASP A 43 28.29 -7.92 -38.88
C ASP A 43 28.59 -8.23 -37.41
N GLN A 44 29.87 -8.38 -37.05
CA GLN A 44 30.29 -8.52 -35.65
C GLN A 44 29.93 -7.28 -34.83
N SER A 45 30.20 -6.08 -35.34
CA SER A 45 29.84 -4.82 -34.68
C SER A 45 28.33 -4.69 -34.47
N LYS A 46 27.53 -5.01 -35.48
CA LYS A 46 26.06 -5.02 -35.38
C LYS A 46 25.56 -6.06 -34.37
N ALA A 47 26.10 -7.27 -34.39
CA ALA A 47 25.73 -8.33 -33.45
C ALA A 47 26.10 -7.96 -32.00
N ILE A 48 27.25 -7.30 -31.79
CA ILE A 48 27.65 -6.77 -30.49
C ILE A 48 26.67 -5.68 -30.04
N ALA A 49 26.36 -4.70 -30.88
CA ALA A 49 25.41 -3.63 -30.55
C ALA A 49 24.01 -4.18 -30.20
N GLN A 50 23.51 -5.15 -30.97
CA GLN A 50 22.23 -5.82 -30.67
C GLN A 50 22.28 -6.59 -29.34
N LYS A 51 23.38 -7.28 -29.07
CA LYS A 51 23.58 -8.02 -27.81
C LYS A 51 23.59 -7.07 -26.61
N VAL A 52 24.36 -5.98 -26.68
CA VAL A 52 24.45 -5.00 -25.57
C VAL A 52 23.08 -4.34 -25.34
N ARG A 53 22.33 -4.02 -26.41
CA ARG A 53 20.95 -3.51 -26.28
C ARG A 53 20.02 -4.52 -25.60
N ALA A 54 20.04 -5.77 -26.02
CA ALA A 54 19.25 -6.83 -25.39
C ALA A 54 19.64 -7.04 -23.91
N ASP A 55 20.92 -6.92 -23.58
CA ASP A 55 21.41 -7.02 -22.20
C ASP A 55 21.03 -5.79 -21.36
N ALA A 56 20.96 -4.60 -21.93
CA ALA A 56 20.43 -3.41 -21.26
C ALA A 56 18.93 -3.54 -20.95
N LEU A 57 18.13 -4.08 -21.88
CA LEU A 57 16.73 -4.40 -21.65
C LEU A 57 16.55 -5.42 -20.52
N ARG A 58 17.27 -6.55 -20.56
CA ARG A 58 17.28 -7.54 -19.48
C ARG A 58 17.66 -6.96 -18.12
N SER A 59 18.56 -5.98 -18.12
CA SER A 59 18.97 -5.29 -16.88
C SER A 59 17.82 -4.45 -16.32
N SER A 60 17.04 -3.80 -17.19
CA SER A 60 15.84 -3.05 -16.81
C SER A 60 14.78 -3.99 -16.23
N GLU A 61 14.51 -5.12 -16.90
CA GLU A 61 13.55 -6.15 -16.46
C GLU A 61 13.93 -6.76 -15.11
N ALA A 62 15.21 -7.10 -14.91
CA ALA A 62 15.71 -7.58 -13.63
C ALA A 62 15.55 -6.50 -12.53
N GLY A 63 15.75 -5.23 -12.87
CA GLY A 63 15.47 -4.10 -12.00
C GLY A 63 13.99 -4.01 -11.60
N VAL A 64 13.07 -4.16 -12.57
CA VAL A 64 11.61 -4.20 -12.30
C VAL A 64 11.29 -5.27 -11.27
N THR A 65 11.77 -6.51 -11.48
CA THR A 65 11.52 -7.62 -10.56
C THR A 65 12.05 -7.33 -9.15
N ARG A 66 13.29 -6.82 -9.03
CA ARG A 66 13.87 -6.47 -7.72
C ARG A 66 13.05 -5.42 -6.98
N VAL A 67 12.63 -4.36 -7.66
CA VAL A 67 11.81 -3.30 -7.04
C VAL A 67 10.44 -3.85 -6.65
N GLN A 68 9.81 -4.68 -7.49
CA GLN A 68 8.55 -5.33 -7.15
C GLN A 68 8.66 -6.24 -5.92
N ASP A 69 9.75 -7.01 -5.79
CA ASP A 69 9.99 -7.87 -4.63
C ASP A 69 10.18 -7.06 -3.34
N LEU A 70 10.87 -5.92 -3.43
CA LEU A 70 11.03 -4.97 -2.32
C LEU A 70 9.69 -4.34 -1.93
N LEU A 71 8.91 -3.86 -2.89
CA LEU A 71 7.59 -3.30 -2.65
C LEU A 71 6.60 -4.34 -2.12
N ASN A 72 6.67 -5.59 -2.58
CA ASN A 72 5.86 -6.67 -2.02
C ASN A 72 6.24 -7.01 -0.58
N SER A 73 7.50 -6.81 -0.20
CA SER A 73 7.99 -6.98 1.17
C SER A 73 7.61 -5.82 2.09
N VAL A 74 7.58 -4.59 1.57
CA VAL A 74 7.27 -3.37 2.33
C VAL A 74 6.11 -2.64 1.65
N ARG A 75 4.93 -3.25 1.67
CA ARG A 75 3.80 -2.85 0.80
C ARG A 75 3.35 -1.41 1.01
N VAL A 76 3.46 -0.88 2.22
CA VAL A 76 3.16 0.54 2.53
C VAL A 76 4.02 1.53 1.71
N MET A 77 5.16 1.10 1.18
CA MET A 77 6.00 1.93 0.30
C MET A 77 5.41 2.06 -1.11
N ALA A 78 4.45 1.22 -1.50
CA ALA A 78 3.81 1.30 -2.82
C ALA A 78 2.75 2.40 -2.92
N THR A 79 2.46 3.12 -1.83
CA THR A 79 1.49 4.23 -1.81
C THR A 79 2.16 5.59 -1.66
N VAL A 80 3.48 5.65 -1.82
CA VAL A 80 4.28 6.88 -1.70
C VAL A 80 5.29 6.96 -2.83
N ASP A 81 5.61 8.17 -3.24
CA ASP A 81 6.58 8.41 -4.32
C ASP A 81 8.00 8.02 -3.91
N SER A 82 8.87 7.78 -4.90
CA SER A 82 10.29 7.55 -4.64
C SER A 82 11.00 8.78 -4.06
N ASN A 83 10.71 9.96 -4.60
CA ASN A 83 11.42 11.20 -4.35
C ASN A 83 10.43 12.29 -3.95
N CYS A 84 10.80 13.12 -2.98
CA CYS A 84 9.98 14.25 -2.53
C CYS A 84 10.85 15.35 -1.92
N THR A 85 10.38 16.60 -1.98
CA THR A 85 11.06 17.74 -1.35
C THR A 85 10.92 17.73 0.17
N SER A 86 9.81 17.17 0.67
CA SER A 86 9.49 16.98 2.09
C SER A 86 8.38 15.95 2.25
N GLY A 87 8.30 15.31 3.41
CA GLY A 87 7.21 14.40 3.75
C GLY A 87 7.46 12.94 3.35
N ASP A 88 6.39 12.26 2.96
CA ASP A 88 6.34 10.81 2.76
C ASP A 88 6.80 10.40 1.36
N CYS A 89 8.02 9.86 1.29
CA CYS A 89 8.58 9.24 0.08
C CYS A 89 9.67 8.24 0.45
N TRP A 90 10.11 7.42 -0.52
CA TRP A 90 11.13 6.39 -0.27
C TRP A 90 12.44 6.99 0.24
N GLN A 91 12.84 8.15 -0.28
CA GLN A 91 14.07 8.84 0.11
C GLN A 91 14.10 9.18 1.62
N ASN A 92 12.94 9.43 2.23
CA ASN A 92 12.80 9.79 3.65
C ASN A 92 12.35 8.60 4.52
N ALA A 93 12.15 7.41 3.93
CA ALA A 93 11.61 6.26 4.62
C ALA A 93 12.59 5.71 5.67
N GLU A 94 12.13 5.62 6.91
CA GLU A 94 12.90 5.07 8.02
C GLU A 94 11.97 4.58 9.13
N VAL A 95 12.38 3.52 9.82
CA VAL A 95 11.73 3.10 11.07
C VAL A 95 12.37 3.88 12.21
N VAL A 96 11.64 4.86 12.74
CA VAL A 96 12.11 5.71 13.85
C VAL A 96 11.30 5.47 15.12
N ASN A 97 11.90 5.77 16.27
CA ASN A 97 11.22 5.63 17.56
C ASN A 97 10.09 6.66 17.72
N ASN A 98 10.30 7.89 17.25
CA ASN A 98 9.34 8.99 17.34
C ASN A 98 8.96 9.44 15.92
N PRO A 99 7.96 8.80 15.30
CA PRO A 99 7.58 9.11 13.93
C PRO A 99 6.92 10.48 13.84
N SER A 100 7.32 11.29 12.86
CA SER A 100 6.74 12.62 12.60
C SER A 100 5.87 12.65 11.36
N THR A 101 6.04 11.70 10.44
CA THR A 101 5.26 11.59 9.19
C THR A 101 4.39 10.34 9.20
N ASP A 102 3.37 10.28 8.34
CA ASP A 102 2.43 9.16 8.32
C ASP A 102 3.10 7.88 7.79
N LEU A 103 4.00 7.98 6.81
CA LEU A 103 4.84 6.85 6.40
C LEU A 103 5.67 6.30 7.57
N GLN A 104 6.29 7.14 8.38
CA GLN A 104 7.08 6.68 9.53
C GLN A 104 6.19 6.00 10.58
N LYS A 105 4.99 6.52 10.83
CA LYS A 105 4.00 5.88 11.71
C LYS A 105 3.63 4.50 11.16
N HIS A 106 3.32 4.39 9.86
CA HIS A 106 2.99 3.12 9.21
C HIS A 106 4.15 2.13 9.23
N LEU A 107 5.37 2.56 8.92
CA LEU A 107 6.57 1.72 8.96
C LEU A 107 6.86 1.22 10.37
N LYS A 108 6.70 2.07 11.39
CA LYS A 108 6.84 1.66 12.80
C LYS A 108 5.79 0.61 13.16
N LYS A 109 4.50 0.83 12.82
CA LYS A 109 3.43 -0.14 13.07
C LYS A 109 3.67 -1.47 12.36
N LEU A 110 4.06 -1.44 11.09
CA LEU A 110 4.41 -2.62 10.30
C LEU A 110 5.60 -3.38 10.91
N TYR A 111 6.67 -2.66 11.29
CA TYR A 111 7.83 -3.24 11.96
C TYR A 111 7.43 -3.92 13.26
N THR A 112 6.69 -3.23 14.13
CA THR A 112 6.30 -3.77 15.43
C THR A 112 5.37 -4.98 15.28
N ALA A 113 4.38 -4.93 14.38
CA ALA A 113 3.52 -6.08 14.10
C ALA A 113 4.33 -7.29 13.56
N THR A 114 5.26 -7.04 12.63
CA THR A 114 6.14 -8.08 12.10
C THR A 114 7.05 -8.66 13.18
N ALA A 115 7.63 -7.82 14.04
CA ALA A 115 8.56 -8.22 15.09
C ALA A 115 7.91 -9.15 16.09
N CYS A 116 6.63 -8.93 16.36
CA CYS A 116 5.90 -9.82 17.21
C CYS A 116 5.67 -11.18 16.49
N SER A 117 5.36 -11.22 15.18
CA SER A 117 4.94 -12.46 14.47
C SER A 117 6.14 -13.33 14.13
N ASN A 118 7.18 -12.66 13.66
CA ASN A 118 8.42 -13.25 13.19
C ASN A 118 9.54 -12.22 13.40
N PRO A 119 10.24 -12.29 14.56
CA PRO A 119 11.35 -11.39 14.87
C PRO A 119 12.41 -11.35 13.76
N ASP A 120 12.77 -12.51 13.18
CA ASP A 120 13.76 -12.60 12.11
C ASP A 120 13.31 -11.82 10.86
N ALA A 121 12.02 -11.89 10.51
CA ALA A 121 11.48 -11.13 9.39
C ALA A 121 11.51 -9.63 9.67
N ALA A 122 11.24 -9.20 10.91
CA ALA A 122 11.28 -7.80 11.29
C ALA A 122 12.71 -7.24 11.25
N ASP A 123 13.70 -8.01 11.66
CA ASP A 123 15.11 -7.60 11.59
C ASP A 123 15.56 -7.33 10.14
N THR A 124 14.97 -8.02 9.16
CA THR A 124 15.23 -7.73 7.74
C THR A 124 14.48 -6.52 7.19
N LEU A 125 13.42 -6.05 7.87
CA LEU A 125 12.57 -4.99 7.35
C LEU A 125 13.29 -3.63 7.24
N PRO A 126 14.05 -3.15 8.24
CA PRO A 126 14.87 -1.95 8.11
C PRO A 126 15.87 -2.03 6.96
N ALA A 127 16.45 -3.21 6.70
CA ALA A 127 17.38 -3.41 5.58
C ALA A 127 16.68 -3.25 4.23
N LYS A 128 15.47 -3.82 4.08
CA LYS A 128 14.65 -3.66 2.86
C LYS A 128 14.18 -2.22 2.65
N ILE A 129 13.81 -1.52 3.73
CA ILE A 129 13.47 -0.09 3.70
C ILE A 129 14.70 0.73 3.27
N ALA A 130 15.87 0.43 3.84
CA ALA A 130 17.12 1.09 3.47
C ALA A 130 17.52 0.82 2.01
N GLU A 131 17.21 -0.37 1.47
CA GLU A 131 17.41 -0.70 0.06
C GLU A 131 16.50 0.16 -0.84
N LEU A 132 15.19 0.21 -0.56
CA LEU A 132 14.24 1.09 -1.28
C LEU A 132 14.66 2.57 -1.22
N ARG A 133 15.04 3.04 -0.02
CA ARG A 133 15.58 4.40 0.17
C ARG A 133 16.85 4.62 -0.66
N GLY A 134 17.72 3.61 -0.75
CA GLY A 134 18.92 3.63 -1.57
C GLY A 134 18.62 3.79 -3.06
N LEU A 135 17.57 3.15 -3.56
CA LEU A 135 17.15 3.26 -4.97
C LEU A 135 16.70 4.68 -5.36
N ALA A 136 16.18 5.43 -4.39
CA ALA A 136 15.74 6.83 -4.54
C ALA A 136 16.88 7.85 -4.36
N LYS A 137 18.09 7.42 -3.96
CA LYS A 137 19.18 8.37 -3.71
C LYS A 137 19.67 9.01 -5.01
N PRO A 138 19.82 10.35 -5.02
CA PRO A 138 20.56 11.02 -6.06
C PRO A 138 21.98 10.47 -6.14
N SER A 139 22.51 10.45 -7.35
CA SER A 139 23.91 10.20 -7.59
C SER A 139 24.81 11.27 -6.93
N VAL A 140 26.05 10.90 -6.59
CA VAL A 140 27.00 11.82 -5.95
C VAL A 140 27.46 12.96 -6.87
N ASP A 141 27.31 12.81 -8.17
CA ASP A 141 27.55 13.85 -9.16
C ASP A 141 26.32 14.74 -9.41
N GLY A 142 25.21 14.48 -8.72
CA GLY A 142 24.00 15.29 -8.80
C GLY A 142 23.11 15.00 -10.01
N GLU A 143 23.46 14.02 -10.85
CA GLU A 143 22.73 13.73 -12.10
C GLU A 143 21.97 12.40 -12.04
N GLY A 144 20.66 12.49 -11.82
CA GLY A 144 19.79 11.31 -11.70
C GLY A 144 20.12 10.44 -10.48
N ASN A 145 19.64 9.20 -10.49
CA ASN A 145 19.77 8.28 -9.35
C ASN A 145 20.93 7.28 -9.54
N GLN A 146 21.35 6.68 -8.42
CA GLN A 146 22.48 5.74 -8.35
C GLN A 146 22.31 4.47 -9.20
N TRP A 147 23.40 3.97 -9.80
CA TRP A 147 23.46 2.69 -10.51
C TRP A 147 23.77 1.51 -9.58
N PHE A 148 23.03 0.42 -9.75
CA PHE A 148 23.15 -0.81 -8.98
C PHE A 148 23.63 -1.98 -9.85
N PRO A 149 24.61 -2.78 -9.40
CA PRO A 149 25.14 -3.89 -10.18
C PRO A 149 24.21 -5.11 -10.18
N LEU A 150 24.10 -5.77 -11.34
CA LEU A 150 23.47 -7.07 -11.54
C LEU A 150 24.50 -8.19 -11.81
N GLY A 151 25.78 -7.84 -11.91
CA GLY A 151 26.86 -8.73 -12.35
C GLY A 151 27.03 -8.74 -13.87
N ASN A 152 28.12 -9.33 -14.37
CA ASN A 152 28.42 -9.42 -15.81
C ASN A 152 28.37 -8.07 -16.55
N ASN A 153 28.86 -7.00 -15.91
CA ASN A 153 28.86 -5.64 -16.46
C ASN A 153 27.46 -5.12 -16.82
N ARG A 154 26.44 -5.58 -16.09
CA ARG A 154 25.05 -5.14 -16.17
C ARG A 154 24.66 -4.36 -14.93
N TYR A 155 23.88 -3.31 -15.14
CA TYR A 155 23.49 -2.37 -14.11
C TYR A 155 22.06 -1.91 -14.32
N TYR A 156 21.38 -1.51 -13.24
CA TYR A 156 20.08 -0.86 -13.31
C TYR A 156 20.04 0.34 -12.38
N ARG A 157 19.14 1.30 -12.66
CA ARG A 157 18.80 2.37 -11.74
C ARG A 157 17.31 2.65 -11.82
N VAL A 158 16.72 3.02 -10.69
CA VAL A 158 15.37 3.56 -10.65
C VAL A 158 15.46 5.02 -11.03
N VAL A 159 14.76 5.45 -12.06
CA VAL A 159 14.66 6.89 -12.40
C VAL A 159 13.63 7.56 -11.50
N GLY A 160 12.52 6.86 -11.24
CA GLY A 160 11.51 7.31 -10.30
C GLY A 160 10.37 6.29 -10.17
N TYR A 161 9.64 6.44 -9.08
CA TYR A 161 8.36 5.81 -8.81
C TYR A 161 7.37 6.89 -8.40
N ASN A 162 6.20 6.91 -9.05
CA ASN A 162 5.11 7.82 -8.72
C ASN A 162 3.85 7.01 -8.41
N PHE A 163 3.19 7.31 -7.30
CA PHE A 163 1.89 6.77 -6.94
C PHE A 163 0.78 7.77 -7.30
N ASN A 164 -0.25 7.30 -7.98
CA ASN A 164 -1.40 8.11 -8.38
C ASN A 164 -2.70 7.45 -7.90
N ASP A 165 -3.38 8.12 -6.98
CA ASP A 165 -4.66 7.73 -6.38
C ASP A 165 -5.87 8.46 -7.00
N THR A 166 -5.66 9.37 -7.96
CA THR A 166 -6.71 10.23 -8.50
C THR A 166 -7.72 9.46 -9.36
N ASN A 167 -7.28 8.39 -10.02
CA ASN A 167 -8.13 7.52 -10.84
C ASN A 167 -7.77 6.04 -10.57
N PRO A 168 -8.10 5.51 -9.38
CA PRO A 168 -7.67 4.19 -8.99
C PRO A 168 -8.39 3.10 -9.82
N PRO A 169 -7.78 1.91 -9.97
CA PRO A 169 -8.48 0.77 -10.56
C PRO A 169 -9.68 0.37 -9.67
N PRO A 170 -10.68 -0.37 -10.19
CA PRO A 170 -11.82 -0.83 -9.38
C PRO A 170 -11.34 -1.60 -8.14
N ASN A 171 -11.82 -1.20 -6.94
CA ASN A 171 -11.37 -1.71 -5.64
C ASN A 171 -9.85 -1.53 -5.38
N GLY A 172 -9.22 -0.56 -6.04
CA GLY A 172 -7.82 -0.23 -5.92
C GLY A 172 -7.54 1.04 -5.13
N LEU A 173 -6.30 1.14 -4.65
CA LEU A 173 -5.75 2.33 -4.01
C LEU A 173 -5.22 3.34 -5.02
N GLY A 174 -4.70 2.86 -6.15
CA GLY A 174 -4.09 3.72 -7.16
C GLY A 174 -3.20 2.96 -8.13
N TRP A 175 -2.42 3.72 -8.89
CA TRP A 175 -1.46 3.23 -9.87
C TRP A 175 -0.04 3.60 -9.45
N GLY A 176 0.82 2.60 -9.32
CA GLY A 176 2.26 2.79 -9.20
C GLY A 176 2.92 2.81 -10.57
N VAL A 177 3.53 3.93 -10.93
CA VAL A 177 4.30 4.09 -12.17
C VAL A 177 5.79 4.03 -11.85
N LEU A 178 6.43 2.93 -12.22
CA LEU A 178 7.85 2.69 -11.99
C LEU A 178 8.63 2.90 -13.29
N THR A 179 9.60 3.80 -13.25
CA THR A 179 10.53 4.08 -14.35
C THR A 179 11.91 3.57 -13.99
N LEU A 180 12.47 2.70 -14.82
CA LEU A 180 13.79 2.11 -14.65
C LEU A 180 14.63 2.30 -15.90
N GLU A 181 15.93 2.42 -15.68
CA GLU A 181 16.92 2.31 -16.74
C GLU A 181 17.84 1.12 -16.48
N GLY A 182 18.10 0.37 -17.54
CA GLY A 182 19.09 -0.70 -17.57
C GLY A 182 20.28 -0.30 -18.43
N ARG A 183 21.47 -0.75 -18.03
CA ARG A 183 22.72 -0.50 -18.73
C ARG A 183 23.51 -1.80 -18.86
N SER A 184 24.09 -2.02 -20.03
CA SER A 184 25.06 -3.09 -20.28
C SER A 184 26.34 -2.54 -20.89
N ARG A 185 27.47 -3.13 -20.50
CA ARG A 185 28.81 -2.75 -20.93
C ARG A 185 29.64 -3.97 -21.32
N ILE A 186 30.68 -3.75 -22.13
CA ILE A 186 31.66 -4.79 -22.45
C ILE A 186 32.68 -4.94 -21.32
N SER A 187 33.03 -3.83 -20.66
CA SER A 187 33.99 -3.78 -19.55
C SER A 187 33.34 -3.42 -18.21
N ALA A 188 33.98 -3.81 -17.11
CA ALA A 188 33.48 -3.49 -15.77
C ALA A 188 33.58 -1.99 -15.49
N ALA A 189 32.58 -1.45 -14.79
CA ALA A 189 32.63 -0.05 -14.37
C ALA A 189 33.77 0.18 -13.37
N LYS A 190 34.60 1.20 -13.67
CA LYS A 190 35.68 1.67 -12.78
C LYS A 190 35.13 2.42 -11.56
N ASP A 191 33.98 3.10 -11.72
CA ASP A 191 33.28 3.85 -10.69
C ASP A 191 31.76 3.81 -10.98
N LEU A 192 30.96 3.40 -10.00
CA LEU A 192 29.48 3.32 -10.11
C LEU A 192 28.77 4.57 -9.60
N THR A 193 29.51 5.51 -9.04
CA THR A 193 29.00 6.75 -8.48
C THR A 193 28.92 7.87 -9.52
N LYS A 194 29.55 7.69 -10.70
CA LYS A 194 29.45 8.61 -11.84
C LYS A 194 28.34 8.17 -12.81
N THR A 195 27.48 9.10 -13.21
CA THR A 195 26.28 8.90 -14.03
C THR A 195 26.34 9.55 -15.41
N LEU A 196 27.23 10.55 -15.59
CA LEU A 196 27.50 11.20 -16.88
C LEU A 196 27.97 10.21 -17.98
N PRO A 197 27.83 10.58 -19.27
CA PRO A 197 28.49 9.91 -20.40
C PRO A 197 30.03 9.95 -20.31
N ASP A 198 30.63 10.61 -19.32
CA ASP A 198 32.09 10.71 -19.17
C ASP A 198 32.75 9.41 -18.64
N ILE A 199 31.93 8.37 -18.37
CA ILE A 199 32.38 6.97 -18.32
C ILE A 199 32.54 6.36 -19.73
N ASP A 200 31.85 6.89 -20.74
CA ASP A 200 31.71 6.32 -22.09
C ASP A 200 32.82 6.74 -23.06
N SER A 201 33.73 7.65 -22.68
CA SER A 201 34.85 8.04 -23.57
C SER A 201 35.77 6.87 -23.95
N ASP A 202 35.76 5.79 -23.16
CA ASP A 202 36.57 4.58 -23.37
C ASP A 202 35.77 3.36 -23.90
N ASP A 203 34.43 3.34 -23.82
CA ASP A 203 33.60 2.14 -24.08
C ASP A 203 32.56 2.41 -25.18
N ASN A 204 33.00 2.36 -26.43
CA ASN A 204 32.21 2.57 -27.67
C ASN A 204 30.99 1.63 -27.84
N ALA A 205 30.65 0.83 -26.84
CA ALA A 205 29.62 -0.21 -26.87
C ALA A 205 28.84 -0.31 -25.55
N ALA A 206 28.67 0.78 -24.80
CA ALA A 206 27.66 0.84 -23.74
C ALA A 206 26.27 1.06 -24.36
N SER A 207 25.27 0.28 -23.93
CA SER A 207 23.86 0.51 -24.29
C SER A 207 23.05 0.81 -23.04
N ARG A 208 22.11 1.76 -23.17
CA ARG A 208 21.10 2.05 -22.18
C ARG A 208 19.72 1.68 -22.72
N ASN A 209 18.81 1.36 -21.83
CA ASN A 209 17.41 1.15 -22.14
C ASN A 209 16.57 1.72 -21.00
N ARG A 210 15.37 2.22 -21.31
CA ARG A 210 14.42 2.70 -20.30
C ARG A 210 13.11 1.95 -20.43
N VAL A 211 12.60 1.49 -19.29
CA VAL A 211 11.33 0.77 -19.19
C VAL A 211 10.44 1.50 -18.19
N VAL A 212 9.19 1.69 -18.58
CA VAL A 212 8.13 2.19 -17.71
C VAL A 212 7.11 1.07 -17.51
N VAL A 213 6.83 0.76 -16.24
CA VAL A 213 5.79 -0.20 -15.87
C VAL A 213 4.72 0.46 -15.01
N THR A 214 3.47 0.08 -15.26
CA THR A 214 2.31 0.53 -14.49
C THR A 214 1.76 -0.65 -13.71
N ILE A 215 1.71 -0.51 -12.40
CA ILE A 215 1.32 -1.56 -11.45
C ILE A 215 0.05 -1.11 -10.73
N PRO A 216 -1.07 -1.82 -10.86
CA PRO A 216 -2.24 -1.58 -10.01
C PRO A 216 -1.87 -1.84 -8.56
N ILE A 217 -2.14 -0.88 -7.69
CA ILE A 217 -2.05 -1.04 -6.25
C ILE A 217 -3.47 -1.28 -5.75
N LEU A 218 -3.74 -2.50 -5.29
CA LEU A 218 -5.05 -2.91 -4.83
C LEU A 218 -5.16 -2.78 -3.31
N ALA A 219 -6.38 -2.51 -2.82
CA ALA A 219 -6.68 -2.66 -1.41
C ALA A 219 -6.76 -4.16 -1.07
N SER A 220 -6.10 -4.57 0.01
CA SER A 220 -6.20 -5.92 0.56
C SER A 220 -6.49 -5.85 2.05
N PRO A 221 -7.19 -6.85 2.63
CA PRO A 221 -7.35 -6.92 4.07
C PRO A 221 -5.98 -6.91 4.75
N PRO A 222 -5.85 -6.25 5.90
CA PRO A 222 -4.59 -6.20 6.63
C PRO A 222 -4.12 -7.60 7.02
N PRO A 223 -2.81 -7.88 6.92
CA PRO A 223 -2.26 -9.14 7.39
C PRO A 223 -2.43 -9.23 8.91
N SER A 224 -2.94 -10.37 9.38
CA SER A 224 -2.99 -10.68 10.80
C SER A 224 -1.67 -11.23 11.30
N PHE A 225 -1.44 -11.01 12.59
CA PHE A 225 -0.29 -11.51 13.34
C PHE A 225 -0.11 -13.03 13.28
N ASP A 226 -1.25 -13.72 13.36
CA ASP A 226 -1.39 -15.15 13.21
C ASP A 226 -2.11 -15.42 11.89
N SER A 227 -1.55 -16.31 11.08
CA SER A 227 -2.11 -16.79 9.81
C SER A 227 -3.51 -17.42 9.92
N SER A 228 -4.06 -17.55 11.13
CA SER A 228 -5.30 -18.28 11.40
C SER A 228 -6.61 -17.49 11.27
N SER A 229 -6.61 -16.14 11.40
CA SER A 229 -7.78 -15.31 11.04
C SER A 229 -7.53 -13.81 11.27
N SER A 230 -7.64 -12.98 10.23
CA SER A 230 -7.68 -11.53 10.40
C SER A 230 -9.09 -11.08 10.76
N ALA A 231 -9.26 -10.25 11.80
CA ALA A 231 -10.56 -9.70 12.19
C ALA A 231 -11.24 -8.99 11.01
N PHE A 232 -10.43 -8.45 10.09
CA PHE A 232 -10.87 -7.72 8.91
C PHE A 232 -11.23 -8.61 7.72
N THR A 233 -11.11 -9.93 7.84
CA THR A 233 -11.57 -10.89 6.83
C THR A 233 -12.96 -11.45 7.11
N ARG A 234 -13.54 -11.16 8.28
CA ARG A 234 -14.92 -11.50 8.60
C ARG A 234 -15.91 -10.58 7.89
N THR A 235 -17.16 -11.02 7.83
CA THR A 235 -18.29 -10.17 7.43
C THR A 235 -18.64 -9.12 8.49
N THR A 236 -18.22 -9.34 9.74
CA THR A 236 -18.46 -8.47 10.88
C THR A 236 -17.29 -7.55 11.19
N VAL A 237 -17.61 -6.37 11.69
CA VAL A 237 -16.67 -5.37 12.22
C VAL A 237 -16.08 -5.88 13.54
N PRO A 238 -14.77 -5.74 13.82
CA PRO A 238 -14.19 -6.07 15.12
C PRO A 238 -14.99 -5.47 16.28
N ALA A 239 -15.24 -6.26 17.33
CA ALA A 239 -16.01 -5.80 18.48
C ALA A 239 -15.30 -4.66 19.21
N LEU A 240 -13.97 -4.75 19.34
CA LEU A 240 -13.14 -3.70 19.91
C LEU A 240 -11.99 -3.39 18.95
N TRP A 241 -11.76 -2.12 18.67
CA TRP A 241 -10.49 -1.65 18.12
C TRP A 241 -10.03 -0.45 18.92
N ILE A 242 -8.88 -0.56 19.58
CA ILE A 242 -8.28 0.56 20.31
C ILE A 242 -7.08 1.13 19.55
N SER A 243 -7.05 2.46 19.43
CA SER A 243 -5.97 3.19 18.75
C SER A 243 -4.71 3.28 19.63
N GLU A 244 -4.87 3.24 20.95
CA GLU A 244 -3.79 3.31 21.95
C GLU A 244 -4.05 2.35 23.15
N GLY A 245 -2.99 1.90 23.82
CA GLY A 245 -3.11 1.17 25.09
C GLY A 245 -3.57 -0.29 24.96
N LYS A 246 -4.29 -0.79 25.99
CA LYS A 246 -4.68 -2.21 26.13
C LYS A 246 -6.01 -2.37 26.87
N ALA A 247 -6.79 -3.39 26.50
CA ALA A 247 -8.01 -3.77 27.21
C ALA A 247 -7.76 -4.91 28.22
N ASP A 248 -6.94 -4.67 29.25
CA ASP A 248 -6.50 -5.72 30.20
C ASP A 248 -7.11 -5.60 31.62
N ASN A 249 -7.98 -4.62 31.87
CA ASN A 249 -8.53 -4.32 33.21
C ASN A 249 -9.63 -5.30 33.68
N GLY A 250 -9.65 -6.54 33.18
CA GLY A 250 -10.59 -7.59 33.60
C GLY A 250 -11.82 -7.76 32.70
N ALA A 251 -12.15 -6.77 31.87
CA ALA A 251 -13.25 -6.86 30.90
C ALA A 251 -13.12 -8.07 29.96
N LYS A 252 -14.27 -8.65 29.58
CA LYS A 252 -14.37 -9.71 28.56
C LYS A 252 -14.99 -9.20 27.28
N PHE A 253 -14.69 -9.84 26.16
CA PHE A 253 -15.18 -9.45 24.84
C PHE A 253 -15.69 -10.68 24.10
N GLN A 254 -16.95 -10.66 23.68
CA GLN A 254 -17.54 -11.66 22.82
C GLN A 254 -17.42 -11.20 21.35
N GLY A 255 -16.19 -11.17 20.85
CA GLY A 255 -15.85 -10.69 19.52
C GLY A 255 -14.36 -10.57 19.27
N ASP A 256 -13.96 -10.31 18.03
CA ASP A 256 -12.56 -10.00 17.74
C ASP A 256 -12.15 -8.66 18.36
N VAL A 257 -10.96 -8.65 18.94
CA VAL A 257 -10.35 -7.47 19.56
C VAL A 257 -9.08 -7.12 18.81
N VAL A 258 -8.95 -5.86 18.41
CA VAL A 258 -7.77 -5.32 17.75
C VAL A 258 -7.14 -4.27 18.65
N GLU A 259 -5.87 -4.49 19.01
CA GLU A 259 -5.11 -3.55 19.83
C GLU A 259 -3.92 -2.98 19.05
N GLU A 260 -3.46 -1.79 19.43
CA GLU A 260 -2.18 -1.28 18.96
C GLU A 260 -1.03 -1.99 19.69
N VAL A 261 0.03 -2.37 18.97
CA VAL A 261 1.21 -2.93 19.63
C VAL A 261 2.00 -1.82 20.31
N VAL A 262 1.96 -1.78 21.65
CA VAL A 262 2.88 -0.96 22.43
C VAL A 262 4.16 -1.77 22.69
N SER A 263 5.20 -1.53 21.89
CA SER A 263 6.53 -2.17 22.04
C SER A 263 7.07 -2.00 23.48
N PRO A 264 7.67 -3.03 24.10
CA PRO A 264 8.03 -4.36 23.56
C PRO A 264 6.94 -5.44 23.75
N GLY A 265 5.69 -5.07 23.99
CA GLY A 265 4.62 -6.01 24.34
C GLY A 265 4.07 -6.80 23.16
N CYS A 266 4.70 -7.92 22.79
CA CYS A 266 4.18 -8.87 21.80
C CYS A 266 3.18 -9.90 22.37
N ASN A 267 2.82 -9.76 23.64
CA ASN A 267 1.86 -10.64 24.30
C ASN A 267 0.50 -9.97 24.36
N ILE A 268 -0.42 -10.43 23.51
CA ILE A 268 -1.82 -10.09 23.62
C ILE A 268 -2.55 -11.10 24.50
N ASN A 269 -3.32 -10.61 25.46
CA ASN A 269 -4.00 -11.46 26.42
C ASN A 269 -5.27 -12.09 25.81
N GLN A 270 -5.20 -13.34 25.36
CA GLN A 270 -6.37 -14.04 24.81
C GLN A 270 -7.44 -14.33 25.85
N ASN A 271 -7.13 -14.30 27.16
CA ASN A 271 -8.13 -14.56 28.21
C ASN A 271 -9.20 -13.47 28.30
N LYS A 272 -9.04 -12.34 27.60
CA LYS A 272 -10.08 -11.31 27.46
C LYS A 272 -11.19 -11.72 26.49
N ILE A 273 -10.94 -12.70 25.63
CA ILE A 273 -11.94 -13.19 24.68
C ILE A 273 -12.81 -14.22 25.36
N GLU A 274 -14.12 -13.98 25.33
CA GLU A 274 -15.12 -14.95 25.73
C GLU A 274 -15.85 -15.44 24.47
N GLN A 275 -15.85 -16.74 24.22
CA GLN A 275 -16.59 -17.28 23.08
C GLN A 275 -18.09 -17.35 23.43
N PRO A 276 -19.01 -16.97 22.53
CA PRO A 276 -20.42 -17.20 22.74
C PRO A 276 -20.74 -18.70 22.75
N THR A 277 -21.91 -19.09 23.24
CA THR A 277 -22.36 -20.50 23.29
C THR A 277 -22.27 -21.19 21.92
N THR A 278 -22.55 -20.45 20.85
CA THR A 278 -22.29 -20.89 19.47
C THR A 278 -21.16 -20.05 18.89
N ALA A 279 -19.94 -20.54 19.07
CA ALA A 279 -18.74 -19.84 18.60
C ALA A 279 -18.71 -19.75 17.06
N PRO A 280 -18.24 -18.63 16.50
CA PRO A 280 -18.02 -18.51 15.06
C PRO A 280 -16.87 -19.42 14.61
N ASN A 281 -16.79 -19.68 13.31
CA ASN A 281 -15.66 -20.37 12.68
C ASN A 281 -15.04 -19.46 11.59
N PRO A 282 -13.80 -18.98 11.76
CA PRO A 282 -12.88 -19.21 12.89
C PRO A 282 -13.38 -18.59 14.22
N PRO A 283 -12.91 -19.04 15.39
CA PRO A 283 -13.29 -18.48 16.70
C PRO A 283 -12.80 -17.04 16.84
N TYR A 284 -13.41 -16.26 17.73
CA TYR A 284 -12.95 -14.88 17.99
C TYR A 284 -11.55 -14.87 18.59
N THR A 285 -10.77 -13.84 18.27
CA THR A 285 -9.40 -13.69 18.75
C THR A 285 -9.06 -12.25 19.10
N ALA A 286 -8.16 -12.06 20.05
CA ALA A 286 -7.47 -10.79 20.23
C ALA A 286 -6.24 -10.77 19.32
N GLN A 287 -6.02 -9.71 18.55
CA GLN A 287 -4.87 -9.61 17.67
C GLN A 287 -4.28 -8.21 17.61
N PHE A 288 -2.99 -8.18 17.27
CA PHE A 288 -2.32 -6.98 16.82
C PHE A 288 -2.36 -6.91 15.30
N VAL A 289 -2.48 -5.70 14.74
CA VAL A 289 -2.40 -5.49 13.29
C VAL A 289 -1.41 -4.39 12.94
N GLY A 290 -0.72 -4.56 11.82
CA GLY A 290 0.28 -3.61 11.30
C GLY A 290 -0.32 -2.47 10.49
N VAL A 291 -1.58 -2.10 10.74
CA VAL A 291 -2.29 -1.05 10.01
C VAL A 291 -2.68 0.11 10.91
N PRO A 292 -2.76 1.34 10.35
CA PRO A 292 -3.24 2.48 11.10
C PRO A 292 -4.70 2.27 11.53
N PHE A 293 -5.05 2.95 12.61
CA PHE A 293 -6.45 3.18 12.95
C PHE A 293 -7.04 4.05 11.82
N PRO A 294 -8.26 3.78 11.33
CA PRO A 294 -8.85 4.55 10.24
C PRO A 294 -9.07 6.00 10.68
N ASP A 295 -9.11 6.90 9.71
CA ASP A 295 -9.48 8.29 9.96
C ASP A 295 -10.98 8.39 10.24
N LEU A 296 -11.34 9.29 11.15
CA LEU A 296 -12.74 9.58 11.45
C LEU A 296 -13.39 10.25 10.22
N PRO A 297 -14.59 9.81 9.79
CA PRO A 297 -15.30 10.46 8.69
C PRO A 297 -15.46 11.96 8.96
N PRO A 298 -15.39 12.83 7.95
CA PRO A 298 -15.74 14.23 8.15
C PRO A 298 -17.24 14.35 8.48
N ILE A 299 -17.60 15.31 9.33
CA ILE A 299 -19.00 15.70 9.48
C ILE A 299 -19.44 16.31 8.14
N PRO A 300 -20.53 15.85 7.50
CA PRO A 300 -20.94 16.40 6.22
C PRO A 300 -21.20 17.91 6.31
N ASP A 301 -20.60 18.66 5.39
CA ASP A 301 -20.74 20.11 5.32
C ASP A 301 -22.12 20.50 4.76
N GLY A 302 -22.96 21.15 5.58
CA GLY A 302 -24.21 21.75 5.13
C GLY A 302 -25.18 22.10 6.26
N ASP A 303 -26.00 23.13 6.05
CA ASP A 303 -27.08 23.55 6.97
C ASP A 303 -28.24 22.52 7.06
N THR A 304 -28.11 21.36 6.42
CA THR A 304 -29.18 20.37 6.27
C THR A 304 -29.21 19.30 7.36
N ILE A 305 -28.13 19.14 8.14
CA ILE A 305 -28.11 18.17 9.24
C ILE A 305 -28.64 18.85 10.51
N PRO A 306 -29.73 18.35 11.12
CA PRO A 306 -30.25 18.91 12.36
C PRO A 306 -29.22 18.83 13.48
N ASN A 307 -28.95 19.98 14.10
CA ASN A 307 -28.20 20.03 15.35
C ASN A 307 -29.18 19.95 16.52
N LEU A 308 -29.07 18.88 17.29
CA LEU A 308 -29.97 18.57 18.39
C LEU A 308 -29.56 19.25 19.70
N GLY A 309 -28.34 19.78 19.79
CA GLY A 309 -27.77 20.22 21.06
C GLY A 309 -27.41 19.03 21.94
N ASP A 310 -27.65 19.17 23.25
CA ASP A 310 -27.47 18.09 24.22
C ASP A 310 -28.74 17.22 24.27
N ILE A 311 -28.57 15.91 24.37
CA ILE A 311 -29.67 14.96 24.62
C ILE A 311 -29.60 14.56 26.09
N GLU A 312 -30.57 15.04 26.86
CA GLU A 312 -30.64 14.87 28.32
C GLU A 312 -31.91 14.12 28.75
N SER A 313 -32.64 13.50 27.83
CA SER A 313 -33.85 12.75 28.15
C SER A 313 -34.19 11.69 27.10
N SER A 314 -35.16 10.84 27.39
CA SER A 314 -35.61 9.79 26.47
C SER A 314 -36.14 10.34 25.15
N GLU A 315 -35.64 9.82 24.04
CA GLU A 315 -36.06 10.22 22.70
C GLU A 315 -36.11 9.04 21.72
N THR A 316 -36.98 9.14 20.70
CA THR A 316 -37.07 8.16 19.62
C THR A 316 -36.62 8.77 18.30
N PHE A 317 -35.73 8.07 17.59
CA PHE A 317 -35.22 8.47 16.29
C PHE A 317 -35.59 7.47 15.16
N PRO A 318 -35.75 7.95 13.92
CA PRO A 318 -35.87 9.35 13.56
C PRO A 318 -37.10 10.02 14.19
N ARG A 319 -37.05 11.32 14.48
CA ARG A 319 -38.20 12.03 15.04
C ARG A 319 -39.27 12.16 13.96
N THR A 320 -40.52 12.37 14.40
CA THR A 320 -41.63 12.54 13.45
C THR A 320 -41.40 13.78 12.60
N GLY A 321 -41.30 13.60 11.28
CA GLY A 321 -41.07 14.67 10.32
C GLY A 321 -39.62 14.82 9.87
N ASP A 322 -38.68 14.10 10.48
CA ASP A 322 -37.30 14.06 10.01
C ASP A 322 -37.23 13.41 8.62
N THR A 323 -36.27 13.84 7.83
CA THR A 323 -36.08 13.36 6.45
C THR A 323 -34.74 12.67 6.34
N ALA A 324 -34.73 11.46 5.80
CA ALA A 324 -33.49 10.75 5.51
C ALA A 324 -32.72 11.45 4.39
N SER A 325 -31.40 11.34 4.42
CA SER A 325 -30.54 11.72 3.31
C SER A 325 -30.75 10.83 2.08
N THR A 326 -30.10 11.16 0.97
CA THR A 326 -30.22 10.43 -0.29
C THR A 326 -29.80 8.95 -0.20
N SER A 327 -29.00 8.60 0.81
CA SER A 327 -28.58 7.22 1.12
C SER A 327 -29.59 6.46 2.00
N GLY A 328 -30.69 7.09 2.41
CA GLY A 328 -31.71 6.51 3.28
C GLY A 328 -31.32 6.49 4.76
N VAL A 329 -30.43 7.39 5.19
CA VAL A 329 -29.91 7.48 6.56
C VAL A 329 -30.38 8.77 7.21
N TYR A 330 -30.73 8.73 8.49
CA TYR A 330 -31.06 9.92 9.28
C TYR A 330 -29.84 10.37 10.06
N GLU A 331 -29.39 11.59 9.82
CA GLU A 331 -28.12 12.11 10.33
C GLU A 331 -28.41 13.26 11.30
N TYR A 332 -27.70 13.30 12.43
CA TYR A 332 -27.87 14.33 13.45
C TYR A 332 -26.53 14.74 14.05
N ILE A 333 -26.38 16.04 14.33
CA ILE A 333 -25.27 16.56 15.14
C ILE A 333 -25.74 16.64 16.58
N VAL A 334 -24.95 16.07 17.50
CA VAL A 334 -25.23 16.04 18.93
C VAL A 334 -24.03 16.62 19.67
N ASN A 335 -24.27 17.50 20.64
CA ASN A 335 -23.20 18.06 21.47
C ASN A 335 -22.79 17.03 22.53
N ASN A 336 -23.70 16.62 23.41
CA ASN A 336 -23.47 15.57 24.40
C ASN A 336 -24.70 14.65 24.53
N ILE A 337 -24.48 13.45 25.05
CA ILE A 337 -25.54 12.53 25.45
C ILE A 337 -25.38 12.26 26.95
N TYR A 338 -26.37 12.66 27.74
CA TYR A 338 -26.42 12.51 29.20
C TYR A 338 -27.77 11.95 29.61
N LEU A 339 -27.90 10.63 29.65
CA LEU A 339 -29.15 9.97 30.02
C LEU A 339 -29.06 9.48 31.46
N ASP A 340 -30.02 9.87 32.29
CA ASP A 340 -30.04 9.48 33.68
C ASP A 340 -30.46 8.02 33.86
N GLN A 341 -29.64 7.26 34.60
CA GLN A 341 -29.97 5.89 34.96
C GLN A 341 -31.10 5.84 36.01
N GLU A 342 -31.19 6.83 36.90
CA GLU A 342 -32.21 6.87 37.95
C GLU A 342 -33.62 7.03 37.37
N ASP A 343 -33.74 7.71 36.23
CA ASP A 343 -35.01 7.99 35.53
C ASP A 343 -35.29 7.02 34.36
N ASP A 344 -34.49 5.94 34.20
CA ASP A 344 -34.59 4.95 33.11
C ASP A 344 -34.60 5.60 31.71
N GLU A 345 -33.81 6.67 31.55
CA GLU A 345 -33.80 7.42 30.30
C GLU A 345 -33.03 6.69 29.20
N LYS A 346 -33.65 6.63 28.01
CA LYS A 346 -33.07 5.92 26.86
C LYS A 346 -33.37 6.56 25.52
N ILE A 347 -32.39 6.49 24.65
CA ILE A 347 -32.59 6.75 23.22
C ILE A 347 -33.07 5.45 22.56
N THR A 348 -34.16 5.52 21.80
CA THR A 348 -34.72 4.41 21.02
C THR A 348 -34.57 4.68 19.54
N ILE A 349 -34.05 3.71 18.78
CA ILE A 349 -34.04 3.79 17.31
C ILE A 349 -35.17 2.95 16.75
N THR A 350 -35.93 3.53 15.81
CA THR A 350 -37.06 2.88 15.16
C THR A 350 -36.58 1.65 14.36
N PRO A 351 -37.21 0.47 14.50
CA PRO A 351 -36.84 -0.73 13.76
C PRO A 351 -36.68 -0.49 12.25
N GLY A 352 -35.58 -1.01 11.67
CA GLY A 352 -35.27 -0.88 10.25
C GLY A 352 -34.80 0.49 9.76
N GLN A 353 -34.84 1.53 10.60
CA GLN A 353 -34.28 2.84 10.25
C GLN A 353 -32.78 2.89 10.57
N ARG A 354 -32.00 3.57 9.72
CA ARG A 354 -30.57 3.82 9.93
C ARG A 354 -30.37 5.24 10.44
N VAL A 355 -29.67 5.39 11.55
CA VAL A 355 -29.41 6.65 12.24
C VAL A 355 -27.91 6.82 12.47
N VAL A 356 -27.40 8.01 12.19
CA VAL A 356 -26.02 8.42 12.43
C VAL A 356 -26.00 9.62 13.37
N PHE A 357 -25.24 9.51 14.45
CA PHE A 357 -24.95 10.62 15.35
C PHE A 357 -23.49 11.08 15.19
N TYR A 358 -23.32 12.36 14.86
CA TYR A 358 -22.06 13.07 14.91
C TYR A 358 -21.95 13.77 16.27
N VAL A 359 -21.30 13.11 17.24
CA VAL A 359 -21.23 13.57 18.64
C VAL A 359 -19.98 14.39 18.87
N ARG A 360 -20.08 15.59 19.44
CA ARG A 360 -18.92 16.49 19.68
C ARG A 360 -18.34 16.42 21.10
N GLY A 361 -19.06 15.79 22.01
CA GLY A 361 -18.80 15.78 23.44
C GLY A 361 -18.91 14.38 24.02
N ASN A 362 -19.23 14.28 25.30
CA ASN A 362 -19.23 13.00 26.01
C ASN A 362 -20.54 12.23 25.79
N ILE A 363 -20.46 10.91 26.01
CA ILE A 363 -21.61 10.00 25.98
C ILE A 363 -21.66 9.26 27.31
N ASN A 364 -22.72 9.52 28.09
CA ASN A 364 -23.02 8.82 29.33
C ASN A 364 -24.52 8.49 29.29
N GLY A 365 -24.88 7.22 29.13
CA GLY A 365 -26.30 6.86 29.04
C GLY A 365 -26.58 5.55 28.32
N ALA A 366 -27.81 5.07 28.47
CA ALA A 366 -28.33 3.90 27.75
C ALA A 366 -28.83 4.27 26.36
N ILE A 367 -28.42 3.52 25.34
CA ILE A 367 -29.02 3.61 24.01
C ILE A 367 -29.53 2.23 23.65
N GLU A 368 -30.82 2.03 23.84
CA GLU A 368 -31.46 0.75 23.58
C GLU A 368 -32.01 0.76 22.15
N HIS A 369 -31.41 -0.07 21.30
CA HIS A 369 -31.99 -0.39 20.01
C HIS A 369 -32.97 -1.56 20.16
N CYS A 370 -34.12 -1.42 19.52
CA CYS A 370 -35.36 -2.20 19.65
C CYS A 370 -35.24 -3.73 19.83
N GLY A 371 -34.93 -4.19 21.05
CA GLY A 371 -35.12 -5.56 21.54
C GLY A 371 -34.82 -6.69 20.53
N SER A 372 -35.75 -7.64 20.39
CA SER A 372 -35.67 -8.79 19.47
C SER A 372 -36.45 -8.58 18.17
N GLU A 373 -36.82 -7.35 17.85
CA GLU A 373 -37.71 -7.04 16.73
C GLU A 373 -37.01 -7.25 15.37
N PRO A 374 -37.70 -7.79 14.35
CA PRO A 374 -37.13 -7.94 13.02
C PRO A 374 -36.64 -6.60 12.43
N GLY A 375 -35.41 -6.57 11.93
CA GLY A 375 -34.81 -5.36 11.37
C GLY A 375 -34.07 -4.48 12.40
N CYS A 376 -34.00 -4.89 13.66
CA CYS A 376 -33.17 -4.27 14.69
C CYS A 376 -31.77 -4.88 14.66
N LYS A 377 -30.86 -4.22 13.93
CA LYS A 377 -29.45 -4.58 13.85
C LYS A 377 -28.62 -3.54 14.61
N PRO A 378 -27.60 -3.92 15.39
CA PRO A 378 -26.72 -2.96 16.06
C PRO A 378 -26.11 -1.90 15.12
N GLY A 379 -25.85 -2.24 13.85
CA GLY A 379 -25.33 -1.30 12.86
C GLY A 379 -26.34 -0.27 12.33
N ASN A 380 -27.62 -0.36 12.72
CA ASN A 380 -28.61 0.67 12.42
C ASN A 380 -28.29 1.99 13.12
N LEU A 381 -27.61 1.96 14.27
CA LEU A 381 -27.10 3.16 14.93
C LEU A 381 -25.59 3.23 14.76
N GLN A 382 -25.12 4.33 14.20
CA GLN A 382 -23.69 4.63 14.07
C GLN A 382 -23.38 5.94 14.80
N ILE A 383 -22.36 5.91 15.64
CA ILE A 383 -21.93 7.05 16.44
C ILE A 383 -20.50 7.39 16.04
N TYR A 384 -20.32 8.56 15.43
CA TYR A 384 -19.02 9.13 15.12
C TYR A 384 -18.74 10.25 16.13
N ALA A 385 -17.74 10.07 16.99
CA ALA A 385 -17.46 11.00 18.07
C ALA A 385 -16.20 11.82 17.81
N TYR A 386 -16.35 13.15 17.84
CA TYR A 386 -15.33 14.16 17.53
C TYR A 386 -14.97 14.90 18.81
N SER A 387 -13.84 14.56 19.41
CA SER A 387 -13.36 15.27 20.58
C SER A 387 -12.38 16.37 20.17
N GLN A 388 -12.44 17.51 20.85
CA GLN A 388 -11.35 18.49 20.90
C GLN A 388 -10.57 18.43 22.22
N SER A 389 -10.88 17.45 23.06
CA SER A 389 -10.31 17.25 24.39
C SER A 389 -9.63 15.89 24.51
N ASP A 390 -8.42 15.89 25.07
CA ASP A 390 -7.67 14.67 25.37
C ASP A 390 -8.30 13.81 26.48
N SER A 391 -9.39 14.24 27.10
CA SER A 391 -10.06 13.54 28.21
C SER A 391 -11.51 13.13 27.89
N ALA A 392 -11.91 13.14 26.62
CA ALA A 392 -13.27 12.76 26.27
C ALA A 392 -13.50 11.27 26.50
N GLN A 393 -14.70 10.92 26.96
CA GLN A 393 -15.01 9.57 27.41
C GLN A 393 -16.43 9.14 27.01
N ILE A 394 -16.55 7.84 26.78
CA ILE A 394 -17.81 7.12 26.62
C ILE A 394 -17.87 6.11 27.78
N CYS A 395 -18.80 6.34 28.71
CA CYS A 395 -18.92 5.51 29.91
C CYS A 395 -20.36 5.01 30.08
N LEU A 396 -20.53 3.70 29.97
CA LEU A 396 -21.79 3.02 30.27
C LEU A 396 -21.85 2.67 31.76
N ARG A 397 -22.95 2.97 32.46
CA ARG A 397 -23.04 2.76 33.91
C ARG A 397 -24.09 1.74 34.30
N GLY A 398 -23.81 0.98 35.35
CA GLY A 398 -24.77 0.05 35.94
C GLY A 398 -25.17 -1.08 34.99
N ASP A 399 -26.45 -1.18 34.66
CA ASP A 399 -27.05 -2.20 33.81
C ASP A 399 -27.49 -1.68 32.43
N GLN A 400 -27.12 -0.44 32.10
CA GLN A 400 -27.45 0.20 30.83
C GLN A 400 -26.93 -0.62 29.63
N ILE A 401 -27.70 -0.63 28.54
CA ILE A 401 -27.31 -1.26 27.28
C ILE A 401 -27.07 -0.16 26.24
N LEU A 402 -26.00 -0.30 25.46
CA LEU A 402 -25.73 0.55 24.31
C LEU A 402 -25.59 -0.32 23.06
N GLN A 403 -26.56 -0.25 22.16
CA GLN A 403 -26.55 -0.98 20.90
C GLN A 403 -26.18 -0.07 19.73
N ALA A 404 -24.92 -0.12 19.27
CA ALA A 404 -24.45 0.72 18.17
C ALA A 404 -23.13 0.21 17.58
N PHE A 405 -22.77 0.76 16.42
CA PHE A 405 -21.39 0.95 16.02
C PHE A 405 -20.88 2.29 16.57
N ILE A 406 -19.85 2.27 17.41
CA ILE A 406 -19.20 3.48 17.95
C ILE A 406 -17.81 3.61 17.32
N PHE A 407 -17.53 4.78 16.74
CA PHE A 407 -16.21 5.16 16.26
C PHE A 407 -15.76 6.48 16.89
N ALA A 408 -14.84 6.39 17.84
CA ALA A 408 -14.45 7.48 18.72
C ALA A 408 -12.93 7.46 18.99
N PRO A 409 -12.08 7.67 17.96
CA PRO A 409 -10.62 7.46 18.01
C PRO A 409 -9.89 8.12 19.19
N ASP A 410 -10.40 9.26 19.66
CA ASP A 410 -9.79 10.07 20.72
C ASP A 410 -10.44 9.85 22.10
N TYR A 411 -11.42 8.95 22.21
CA TYR A 411 -12.20 8.76 23.43
C TYR A 411 -11.72 7.55 24.24
N TYR A 412 -11.69 7.73 25.56
CA TYR A 412 -11.61 6.60 26.47
C TYR A 412 -12.97 5.89 26.54
N LEU A 413 -12.97 4.58 26.39
CA LEU A 413 -14.17 3.75 26.47
C LEU A 413 -14.19 2.96 27.78
N GLY A 414 -15.37 2.71 28.31
CA GLY A 414 -15.51 1.79 29.44
C GLY A 414 -16.95 1.58 29.86
N LYS A 415 -17.12 0.62 30.78
CA LYS A 415 -18.37 0.39 31.50
C LYS A 415 -18.16 0.18 33.00
N THR A 416 -19.21 0.34 33.77
CA THR A 416 -19.34 -0.19 35.13
C THR A 416 -20.55 -1.12 35.23
N GLY A 417 -20.57 -2.01 36.21
CA GLY A 417 -21.69 -2.94 36.41
C GLY A 417 -21.84 -3.98 35.29
N THR A 418 -23.08 -4.44 35.10
CA THR A 418 -23.46 -5.56 34.23
C THR A 418 -23.96 -5.13 32.85
N GLY A 419 -23.96 -3.82 32.55
CA GLY A 419 -24.37 -3.29 31.24
C GLY A 419 -23.53 -3.83 30.08
N ASP A 420 -24.05 -3.72 28.86
CA ASP A 420 -23.46 -4.31 27.65
C ASP A 420 -23.34 -3.28 26.51
N PHE A 421 -22.20 -3.26 25.83
CA PHE A 421 -22.11 -2.72 24.47
C PHE A 421 -22.42 -3.85 23.48
N ILE A 422 -23.42 -3.65 22.62
CA ILE A 422 -23.80 -4.62 21.59
C ILE A 422 -23.54 -3.96 20.23
N GLY A 423 -22.67 -4.56 19.44
CA GLY A 423 -22.27 -4.04 18.14
C GLY A 423 -20.76 -3.97 17.98
N ALA A 424 -20.19 -2.77 18.00
CA ALA A 424 -18.74 -2.58 18.04
C ALA A 424 -18.38 -1.23 18.70
N ALA A 425 -17.27 -1.22 19.44
CA ALA A 425 -16.80 -0.05 20.17
C ALA A 425 -15.34 0.24 19.80
N TRP A 426 -15.11 1.26 19.00
CA TRP A 426 -13.77 1.66 18.56
C TRP A 426 -13.39 2.98 19.20
N GLY A 427 -12.21 3.05 19.81
CA GLY A 427 -11.78 4.30 20.42
C GLY A 427 -10.32 4.33 20.86
N LYS A 428 -9.98 5.28 21.73
CA LYS A 428 -8.60 5.49 22.15
C LYS A 428 -8.08 4.34 22.98
N ASN A 429 -8.81 3.98 24.04
CA ASN A 429 -8.39 2.99 25.02
C ASN A 429 -9.61 2.42 25.76
N TRP A 430 -9.45 1.31 26.49
CA TRP A 430 -10.53 0.64 27.21
C TRP A 430 -10.28 0.55 28.72
N GLY A 431 -11.28 0.93 29.52
CA GLY A 431 -11.29 0.74 30.97
C GLY A 431 -10.25 1.58 31.73
N GLN A 432 -9.61 2.55 31.09
CA GLN A 432 -8.66 3.47 31.71
C GLN A 432 -9.32 4.78 32.17
N ILE A 433 -10.56 4.68 32.62
CA ILE A 433 -11.34 5.80 33.15
C ILE A 433 -11.50 5.55 34.66
N PRO A 434 -11.04 6.46 35.55
CA PRO A 434 -11.12 6.25 36.99
C PRO A 434 -12.53 5.93 37.51
N THR A 435 -13.55 6.52 36.89
CA THR A 435 -14.97 6.28 37.24
C THR A 435 -15.65 5.23 36.36
N CYS A 436 -14.92 4.59 35.43
CA CYS A 436 -15.45 3.66 34.43
C CYS A 436 -14.49 2.52 34.07
N SER A 437 -13.86 1.93 35.09
CA SER A 437 -12.67 1.07 34.93
C SER A 437 -12.92 -0.34 34.38
N SER A 438 -14.17 -0.74 34.14
CA SER A 438 -14.54 -2.04 33.53
C SER A 438 -13.94 -3.28 34.21
N SER A 439 -13.91 -3.30 35.55
CA SER A 439 -13.23 -4.33 36.33
C SER A 439 -14.08 -5.51 36.79
N SER A 440 -15.31 -5.67 36.30
CA SER A 440 -16.25 -6.68 36.82
C SER A 440 -15.96 -8.11 36.38
N GLY A 441 -15.20 -8.30 35.29
CA GLY A 441 -15.01 -9.63 34.69
C GLY A 441 -16.13 -10.03 33.73
N ASP A 442 -17.17 -9.20 33.58
CA ASP A 442 -18.27 -9.46 32.67
C ASP A 442 -17.90 -9.14 31.23
N VAL A 443 -18.71 -9.67 30.30
CA VAL A 443 -18.68 -9.26 28.90
C VAL A 443 -18.98 -7.77 28.82
N ALA A 444 -18.12 -7.07 28.11
CA ALA A 444 -18.18 -5.64 27.89
C ALA A 444 -18.71 -5.29 26.50
N VAL A 445 -18.22 -6.00 25.49
CA VAL A 445 -18.66 -5.78 24.11
C VAL A 445 -19.01 -7.12 23.48
N LYS A 446 -20.16 -7.15 22.82
CA LYS A 446 -20.66 -8.28 22.02
C LYS A 446 -20.66 -7.87 20.56
N GLN A 447 -19.91 -8.58 19.72
CA GLN A 447 -19.81 -8.28 18.29
C GLN A 447 -21.18 -8.43 17.62
N GLY A 448 -21.60 -7.44 16.84
CA GLY A 448 -22.92 -7.48 16.20
C GLY A 448 -23.14 -6.58 14.99
N VAL A 449 -22.10 -5.94 14.47
CA VAL A 449 -22.18 -5.05 13.29
C VAL A 449 -21.53 -5.71 12.10
N GLU A 450 -22.21 -5.71 10.95
CA GLU A 450 -21.64 -6.14 9.67
C GLU A 450 -20.97 -4.98 8.93
N TRP A 451 -19.92 -5.24 8.15
CA TRP A 451 -19.28 -4.20 7.33
C TRP A 451 -20.25 -3.55 6.33
N THR A 452 -21.24 -4.31 5.85
CA THR A 452 -22.31 -3.87 4.94
C THR A 452 -23.32 -2.93 5.61
N GLU A 453 -23.35 -2.87 6.94
CA GLU A 453 -24.24 -2.00 7.71
C GLU A 453 -23.65 -0.62 7.92
N LEU A 454 -22.34 -0.42 7.75
CA LEU A 454 -21.70 0.89 7.90
C LEU A 454 -22.07 1.84 6.75
N ILE A 455 -22.20 3.13 7.03
CA ILE A 455 -22.40 4.14 5.97
C ILE A 455 -21.10 4.42 5.21
N GLU A 456 -19.96 4.20 5.85
CA GLU A 456 -18.62 4.33 5.29
C GLU A 456 -17.83 3.05 5.48
N ASP A 457 -17.03 2.68 4.47
CA ASP A 457 -16.15 1.52 4.56
C ASP A 457 -14.88 1.86 5.34
N LEU A 458 -14.93 1.59 6.65
CA LEU A 458 -13.83 1.83 7.57
C LEU A 458 -12.82 0.68 7.63
N ARG A 459 -12.87 -0.28 6.70
CA ARG A 459 -11.86 -1.34 6.65
C ARG A 459 -10.50 -0.72 6.35
N PRO A 460 -9.48 -0.97 7.18
CA PRO A 460 -8.13 -0.51 6.88
C PRO A 460 -7.68 -1.13 5.56
N GLN A 461 -7.22 -0.26 4.66
CA GLN A 461 -6.78 -0.69 3.34
C GLN A 461 -5.29 -0.94 3.39
N PHE A 462 -4.88 -2.20 3.15
CA PHE A 462 -3.46 -2.53 3.07
C PHE A 462 -3.05 -2.70 1.61
N PRO A 463 -2.02 -1.98 1.13
CA PRO A 463 -1.63 -2.04 -0.27
C PRO A 463 -1.16 -3.44 -0.66
N ARG A 464 -1.53 -3.86 -1.88
CA ARG A 464 -1.03 -5.06 -2.54
C ARG A 464 -0.76 -4.75 -4.00
N LEU A 465 0.43 -5.09 -4.47
CA LEU A 465 0.74 -4.99 -5.89
C LEU A 465 -0.02 -6.08 -6.66
N ASP A 466 -0.65 -5.71 -7.76
CA ASP A 466 -1.19 -6.66 -8.72
C ASP A 466 -0.21 -6.90 -9.89
N ARG A 467 -0.63 -7.71 -10.86
CA ARG A 467 0.12 -7.92 -12.10
C ARG A 467 0.33 -6.61 -12.84
N ILE A 468 1.49 -6.48 -13.48
CA ILE A 468 1.83 -5.33 -14.33
C ILE A 468 0.72 -5.16 -15.38
N ALA A 469 0.05 -4.01 -15.36
CA ALA A 469 -1.03 -3.69 -16.27
C ALA A 469 -0.50 -3.12 -17.59
N ASN A 470 0.61 -2.38 -17.53
CA ASN A 470 1.27 -1.87 -18.71
C ASN A 470 2.79 -1.99 -18.59
N TRP A 471 3.44 -2.30 -19.71
CA TRP A 471 4.88 -2.40 -19.85
C TRP A 471 5.28 -1.75 -21.17
N CYS A 472 6.25 -0.85 -21.14
CA CYS A 472 6.64 -0.06 -22.29
C CYS A 472 8.12 0.29 -22.26
N GLU A 473 8.79 0.18 -23.41
CA GLU A 473 10.14 0.70 -23.64
C GLU A 473 10.03 2.13 -24.18
N GLU A 474 10.78 3.06 -23.59
CA GLU A 474 10.85 4.44 -24.08
C GLU A 474 12.31 4.87 -24.33
N PRO A 475 12.55 5.83 -25.24
CA PRO A 475 13.89 6.37 -25.44
C PRO A 475 14.41 7.00 -24.16
N VAL A 476 15.71 6.80 -23.92
CA VAL A 476 16.44 7.48 -22.85
C VAL A 476 16.65 8.93 -23.29
N PRO A 477 16.25 9.94 -22.50
CA PRO A 477 16.49 11.35 -22.83
C PRO A 477 17.99 11.64 -22.97
N GLU A 478 18.37 12.48 -23.94
CA GLU A 478 19.73 12.98 -24.10
C GLU A 478 19.96 14.26 -23.28
N ASP A 479 21.22 14.58 -22.97
CA ASP A 479 21.56 15.76 -22.16
C ASP A 479 21.11 17.05 -22.87
N GLY A 480 20.18 17.78 -22.23
CA GLY A 480 19.58 18.99 -22.78
C GLY A 480 18.15 18.83 -23.30
N ASP A 481 17.62 17.60 -23.33
CA ASP A 481 16.20 17.37 -23.61
C ASP A 481 15.33 17.90 -22.46
N THR A 482 14.27 18.64 -22.80
CA THR A 482 13.22 18.96 -21.82
C THR A 482 12.51 17.67 -21.39
N PRO A 483 12.26 17.44 -20.10
CA PRO A 483 11.57 16.24 -19.64
C PRO A 483 10.14 16.22 -20.20
N GLU A 484 9.93 15.47 -21.29
CA GLU A 484 8.60 15.16 -21.78
C GLU A 484 7.91 14.16 -20.82
N PRO A 485 6.60 14.31 -20.56
CA PRO A 485 5.85 13.30 -19.83
C PRO A 485 5.93 11.96 -20.58
N SER A 486 6.12 10.87 -19.84
CA SER A 486 6.28 9.55 -20.45
C SER A 486 5.05 9.19 -21.31
N LYS A 487 5.30 8.87 -22.58
CA LYS A 487 4.29 8.44 -23.56
C LYS A 487 3.71 7.06 -23.22
N CYS A 488 4.31 6.38 -22.24
CA CYS A 488 3.97 5.04 -21.80
C CYS A 488 3.01 5.02 -20.59
N VAL A 489 2.73 6.16 -19.95
CA VAL A 489 1.74 6.21 -18.88
C VAL A 489 0.36 6.22 -19.54
N PRO A 490 -0.53 5.26 -19.22
CA PRO A 490 -1.89 5.29 -19.75
C PRO A 490 -2.56 6.61 -19.40
N THR A 491 -3.13 7.31 -20.38
CA THR A 491 -4.09 8.38 -20.10
C THR A 491 -5.35 7.74 -19.52
N PHE A 492 -5.42 7.66 -18.20
CA PHE A 492 -6.64 7.28 -17.50
C PHE A 492 -7.65 8.40 -17.74
N LEU A 493 -8.73 8.09 -18.47
CA LEU A 493 -9.78 9.05 -18.79
C LEU A 493 -10.27 9.68 -17.49
N THR A 494 -10.18 11.01 -17.40
CA THR A 494 -10.97 11.75 -16.41
C THR A 494 -12.44 11.45 -16.69
N PRO A 495 -13.27 11.21 -15.66
CA PRO A 495 -14.72 11.17 -15.87
C PRO A 495 -15.10 12.49 -16.53
N SER A 496 -15.74 12.40 -17.70
CA SER A 496 -16.25 13.59 -18.39
C SER A 496 -17.06 14.41 -17.39
N PRO A 497 -16.85 15.74 -17.31
CA PRO A 497 -17.76 16.57 -16.54
C PRO A 497 -19.16 16.28 -17.09
N SER A 498 -20.04 15.77 -16.22
CA SER A 498 -21.45 15.62 -16.57
C SER A 498 -21.92 16.94 -17.16
N PRO A 499 -22.65 16.92 -18.30
CA PRO A 499 -23.22 18.15 -18.80
C PRO A 499 -24.12 18.70 -17.70
N SER A 500 -23.79 19.88 -17.19
CA SER A 500 -24.64 20.61 -16.27
C SER A 500 -26.03 20.81 -16.91
N PRO A 501 -27.11 20.77 -16.12
CA PRO A 501 -28.49 20.71 -16.60
C PRO A 501 -28.90 21.85 -17.53
#